data_AF-A0A7Y9N9C2-F1
#
_entry.id   AF-A0A7Y9N9C2-F1
#
_cell.length_a   1.000
_cell.length_b   1.000
_cell.length_c   1.000
_cell.angle_alpha   90.00
_cell.angle_beta   90.00
_cell.angle_gamma   90.00
#
_symmetry.space_group_name_H-M   'P 1'
#
loop_
_entity.id
_entity.type
_entity.pdbx_description
1 polymer ?
#
loop_
_entity_poly.entity_id
_entity_poly.type
_entity_poly.pdbx_seq_one_letter_code
_entity_poly.pdbx_strand_id
1 'polypeptide(L)' 'MAEHDHSAIKEDMNVVGADGVHLGTVDHLEGERIKLTKADSVDGKHHYLPAGLVAAVEGDTVRLSANAANAIDLFEEAE' A
#
# COMPACT_ATOMS: atom_id res chain seq x y z
N MET A 1 -18.38 -9.92 12.97
CA MET A 1 -17.95 -8.57 12.54
C MET A 1 -16.45 -8.55 12.68
N ALA A 2 -15.70 -8.72 11.58
CA ALA A 2 -14.28 -8.43 11.59
C ALA A 2 -14.18 -6.94 11.28
N GLU A 3 -14.01 -6.12 12.31
CA GLU A 3 -13.57 -4.75 12.13
C GLU A 3 -12.18 -4.84 11.48
N HIS A 4 -12.10 -4.57 10.18
CA HIS A 4 -10.81 -4.35 9.54
C HIS A 4 -10.34 -2.97 10.00
N ASP A 5 -9.67 -2.95 11.15
CA ASP A 5 -9.12 -1.74 11.73
C ASP A 5 -7.91 -1.30 10.88
N HIS A 6 -8.17 -0.50 9.84
CA HIS A 6 -7.13 0.10 9.00
C HIS A 6 -6.40 1.25 9.71
N SER A 7 -6.78 1.57 10.95
CA SER A 7 -6.13 2.55 11.84
C SER A 7 -4.64 2.24 12.10
N ALA A 8 -4.19 1.02 11.81
CA ALA A 8 -2.79 0.65 11.91
C ALA A 8 -1.93 1.25 10.79
N ILE A 9 -2.53 1.62 9.64
CA ILE A 9 -1.79 2.18 8.50
C ILE A 9 -1.50 3.66 8.78
N LYS A 10 -0.22 4.02 8.73
CA LYS A 10 0.26 5.39 8.94
C LYS A 10 1.00 5.89 7.71
N GLU A 11 1.11 7.22 7.61
CA GLU A 11 2.08 7.88 6.72
C GLU A 11 3.51 7.37 7.01
N ASP A 12 4.37 7.40 5.99
CA ASP A 12 5.76 6.90 6.01
C ASP A 12 5.93 5.38 6.20
N MET A 13 4.85 4.58 6.17
CA MET A 13 4.97 3.13 6.26
C MET A 13 5.46 2.49 4.95
N ASN A 14 6.27 1.43 5.05
CA ASN A 14 6.73 0.67 3.90
C ASN A 14 5.62 -0.26 3.39
N VAL A 15 5.37 -0.27 2.09
CA VAL A 15 4.43 -1.18 1.45
C VAL A 15 5.20 -2.28 0.76
N VAL A 16 4.94 -3.53 1.16
CA VAL A 16 5.56 -4.72 0.59
C VAL A 16 4.51 -5.65 0.01
N GLY A 17 4.83 -6.27 -1.11
CA GLY A 17 4.02 -7.33 -1.70
C GLY A 17 3.98 -8.59 -0.82
N ALA A 18 3.06 -9.49 -1.13
CA ALA A 18 2.97 -10.80 -0.49
C ALA A 18 4.26 -11.62 -0.59
N ASP A 19 5.04 -11.39 -1.65
CA ASP A 19 6.36 -11.94 -1.95
C ASP A 19 7.51 -11.27 -1.18
N GLY A 20 7.24 -10.21 -0.42
CA GLY A 20 8.22 -9.47 0.36
C GLY A 20 8.99 -8.41 -0.43
N VAL A 21 8.65 -8.19 -1.70
CA VAL A 21 9.24 -7.13 -2.51
C VAL A 21 8.64 -5.79 -2.11
N HIS A 22 9.53 -4.81 -1.91
CA HIS A 22 9.16 -3.43 -1.59
C HIS A 22 8.54 -2.74 -2.81
N LEU A 23 7.36 -2.15 -2.62
CA LEU A 23 6.58 -1.48 -3.65
C LEU A 23 6.67 0.04 -3.57
N GLY A 24 6.83 0.57 -2.35
CA GLY A 24 6.95 1.99 -2.07
C GLY A 24 6.55 2.34 -0.65
N THR A 25 6.36 3.62 -0.37
CA THR A 25 5.98 4.14 0.95
C THR A 25 4.59 4.76 0.92
N VAL A 26 3.84 4.62 2.02
CA VAL A 26 2.57 5.30 2.25
C VAL A 26 2.79 6.81 2.38
N ASP A 27 2.22 7.58 1.47
CA ASP A 27 2.12 9.05 1.54
C ASP A 27 0.99 9.45 2.50
N HIS A 28 -0.19 8.89 2.28
CA HIS A 28 -1.39 9.22 3.05
C HIS A 28 -2.43 8.10 2.99
N LEU A 29 -3.30 7.99 4.00
CA LEU A 29 -4.46 7.11 3.97
C LEU A 29 -5.74 7.94 3.82
N GLU A 30 -6.39 7.87 2.66
CA GLU A 30 -7.69 8.46 2.40
C GLU A 30 -8.81 7.42 2.61
N GLY A 31 -9.28 7.32 3.86
CA GLY A 31 -10.33 6.39 4.26
C GLY A 31 -9.88 4.94 4.10
N GLU A 32 -10.27 4.30 3.00
CA GLU A 32 -9.89 2.93 2.63
C GLU A 32 -8.92 2.90 1.44
N ARG A 33 -8.26 4.02 1.12
CA ARG A 33 -7.30 4.13 0.01
C ARG A 33 -5.95 4.60 0.54
N ILE A 34 -4.92 3.80 0.30
CA ILE A 34 -3.53 4.10 0.61
C ILE A 34 -2.94 4.80 -0.60
N LYS A 35 -2.52 6.05 -0.41
CA LYS A 35 -1.75 6.81 -1.38
C LYS A 35 -0.28 6.46 -1.23
N LEU A 36 0.38 6.11 -2.33
CA LEU A 36 1.82 5.89 -2.36
C LEU A 36 2.56 7.18 -2.77
N THR A 37 3.76 7.35 -2.21
CA THR A 37 4.63 8.45 -2.61
C THR A 37 5.18 8.19 -4.01
N LYS A 38 5.25 9.23 -4.83
CA LYS A 38 5.87 9.16 -6.16
C LYS A 38 7.37 8.83 -6.07
N ALA A 39 8.03 9.31 -5.02
CA ALA A 39 9.49 9.23 -4.87
C ALA A 39 9.98 7.80 -4.65
N ASP A 40 9.16 6.97 -3.99
CA ASP A 40 9.54 5.61 -3.59
C ASP A 40 8.73 4.53 -4.33
N SER A 41 7.82 4.94 -5.22
CA SER A 41 7.10 4.02 -6.10
C SER A 41 8.02 3.49 -7.20
N VAL A 42 7.96 2.19 -7.44
CA VAL A 42 8.73 1.48 -8.49
C VAL A 42 8.55 2.03 -9.91
N ASP A 43 7.42 2.67 -10.23
CA ASP A 43 7.16 3.32 -11.53
C ASP A 43 7.32 4.86 -11.50
N GLY A 44 7.61 5.44 -10.34
CA GLY A 44 7.79 6.90 -10.20
C GLY A 44 6.52 7.72 -10.43
N LYS A 45 5.33 7.16 -10.16
CA LYS A 45 4.02 7.84 -10.23
C LYS A 45 3.29 7.81 -8.88
N HIS A 46 2.25 8.64 -8.75
CA HIS A 46 1.33 8.56 -7.63
C HIS A 46 0.35 7.40 -7.87
N HIS A 47 0.43 6.40 -7.01
CA HIS A 47 -0.45 5.25 -7.07
C HIS A 47 -1.37 5.23 -5.87
N TYR A 48 -2.63 4.88 -6.10
CA TYR A 48 -3.55 4.55 -5.02
C TYR A 48 -3.75 3.04 -4.95
N LEU A 49 -3.74 2.52 -3.73
CA LEU A 49 -4.15 1.15 -3.45
C LEU A 49 -5.34 1.13 -2.51
N PRO A 50 -6.33 0.27 -2.75
CA PRO A 50 -7.33 -0.01 -1.75
C PRO A 50 -6.68 -0.71 -0.54
N ALA A 51 -6.97 -0.21 0.67
CA ALA A 51 -6.55 -0.80 1.93
C ALA A 51 -7.10 -2.22 2.12
N GLY A 52 -8.13 -2.62 1.37
CA GLY A 52 -8.61 -3.99 1.29
C GLY A 52 -7.61 -5.00 0.69
N LEU A 53 -6.57 -4.54 -0.01
CA LEU A 53 -5.46 -5.40 -0.44
C LEU A 53 -4.44 -5.66 0.68
N VAL A 54 -4.51 -4.93 1.80
CA VAL A 54 -3.61 -5.15 2.95
C VAL A 54 -3.97 -6.47 3.61
N ALA A 55 -3.02 -7.40 3.62
CA ALA A 55 -3.15 -8.67 4.34
C ALA A 55 -2.86 -8.49 5.83
N ALA A 56 -1.81 -7.73 6.15
CA ALA A 56 -1.37 -7.48 7.52
C ALA A 56 -0.51 -6.21 7.59
N VAL A 57 -0.43 -5.61 8.77
CA VAL A 57 0.52 -4.53 9.07
C VAL A 57 1.46 -5.04 10.16
N GLU A 58 2.75 -5.12 9.87
CA GLU A 58 3.79 -5.52 10.80
C GLU A 58 4.64 -4.30 11.18
N GLY A 59 4.36 -3.72 12.35
CA GLY A 59 5.04 -2.50 12.80
C GLY A 59 4.81 -1.35 11.82
N ASP A 60 5.87 -0.96 11.11
CA ASP A 60 5.87 0.12 10.12
C ASP A 60 5.85 -0.41 8.66
N THR A 61 5.52 -1.69 8.47
CA THR A 61 5.45 -2.35 7.16
C THR A 61 4.05 -2.87 6.88
N VAL A 62 3.42 -2.35 5.83
CA VAL A 62 2.15 -2.79 5.28
C VAL A 62 2.41 -3.93 4.29
N ARG A 63 1.95 -5.12 4.63
CA ARG A 63 2.03 -6.29 3.77
C ARG A 63 0.75 -6.46 2.96
N LEU A 64 0.88 -6.49 1.65
CA LEU A 64 -0.22 -6.76 0.75
C LEU A 64 -0.49 -8.27 0.61
N SER A 65 -1.74 -8.58 0.30
CA SER A 65 -2.21 -9.89 -0.12
C SER A 65 -1.82 -10.21 -1.57
N ALA A 66 -1.62 -9.17 -2.39
CA ALA A 66 -1.09 -9.28 -3.74
C ALA A 66 0.45 -9.23 -3.72
N ASN A 67 1.08 -9.92 -4.67
CA ASN A 67 2.52 -9.77 -4.90
C ASN A 67 2.83 -8.38 -5.48
N ALA A 68 4.11 -7.99 -5.46
CA ALA A 68 4.52 -6.70 -5.94
C ALA A 68 4.15 -6.48 -7.42
N ALA A 69 4.39 -7.48 -8.27
CA ALA A 69 4.06 -7.39 -9.69
C ALA A 69 2.56 -7.13 -9.95
N ASN A 70 1.66 -7.82 -9.25
CA ASN A 70 0.21 -7.63 -9.39
C ASN A 70 -0.24 -6.33 -8.73
N ALA A 71 0.36 -5.95 -7.60
CA ALA A 71 0.04 -4.67 -6.97
C ALA A 71 0.34 -3.52 -7.92
N ILE A 72 1.48 -3.55 -8.62
CA ILE A 72 1.87 -2.57 -9.64
C ILE A 72 0.83 -2.50 -10.77
N ASP A 73 0.34 -3.65 -11.24
CA ASP A 73 -0.68 -3.72 -12.29
C ASP A 73 -2.05 -3.21 -11.81
N LEU A 74 -2.34 -3.35 -10.50
CA LEU A 74 -3.56 -2.85 -9.85
C LEU A 74 -3.47 -1.40 -9.40
N PHE A 75 -2.31 -0.75 -9.54
CA PHE A 75 -2.17 0.64 -9.13
C PHE A 75 -3.10 1.53 -9.95
N GLU A 76 -4.04 2.19 -9.28
CA GLU A 76 -4.81 3.25 -9.91
C GLU A 76 -3.90 4.47 -10.09
N GLU A 77 -3.69 4.90 -11.34
CA GLU A 77 -2.97 6.14 -11.64
C GLU A 77 -3.76 7.33 -11.10
N ALA A 78 -3.15 8.06 -10.18
CA ALA A 78 -3.62 9.39 -9.81
C ALA A 78 -3.26 10.37 -10.95
N GLU A 79 -4.24 10.87 -11.68
CA GLU A 79 -4.03 12.01 -12.61
C GLU A 79 -3.69 13.30 -11.84
#